data_AF-L8MWQ7-F1
#
_entry.id   AF-L8MWQ7-F1
#
_cell.length_a   1.000
_cell.length_b   1.000
_cell.length_c   1.000
_cell.angle_alpha   90.00
_cell.angle_beta   90.00
_cell.angle_gamma   90.00
#
_symmetry.space_group_name_H-M   'P 1'
#
loop_
_entity.id
_entity.type
_entity.pdbx_description
1 polymer ?
#
loop_
_entity_poly.entity_id
_entity_poly.type
_entity_poly.pdbx_seq_one_letter_code
_entity_poly.pdbx_strand_id
1 'polypeptide(L)'
;MNGLPLKIEREVSIDDPETGEEIGRIDLCLTCDHRSEVYFAFECKRLNVIDKNGRTSSLAKEYVMNGMTRFVGSEPQYAIGLKQGGMIGYVMNGKIDGAITAVNKQIKDHYKDLQMKPSKGLNPSSRLPENLTRESLHHLPDREFTIHHVFLPVSTI
;
A
#
# COMPACT_ATOMS: atom_id res chain seq x y z
N MET A 1 -1.49 17.53 -29.63
CA MET A 1 -1.92 16.33 -28.90
C MET A 1 -2.07 16.73 -27.44
N ASN A 2 -3.29 16.76 -26.92
CA ASN A 2 -3.59 17.14 -25.52
C ASN A 2 -3.70 15.87 -24.67
N GLY A 3 -2.58 15.17 -24.47
CA GLY A 3 -2.50 14.10 -23.46
C GLY A 3 -2.43 14.75 -22.07
N LEU A 4 -3.22 14.28 -21.11
CA LEU A 4 -3.06 14.68 -19.72
C LEU A 4 -1.64 14.25 -19.28
N PRO A 5 -0.89 15.09 -18.53
CA PRO A 5 0.48 14.76 -18.10
C PRO A 5 0.54 13.54 -17.17
N LEU A 6 -0.61 13.04 -16.72
CA LEU A 6 -0.77 11.92 -15.80
C LEU A 6 -1.82 10.95 -16.36
N LYS A 7 -1.45 9.68 -16.46
CA LYS A 7 -2.35 8.57 -16.77
C LYS A 7 -2.59 7.76 -15.51
N ILE A 8 -3.83 7.32 -15.30
CA ILE A 8 -4.22 6.43 -14.21
C ILE A 8 -4.70 5.13 -14.83
N GLU A 9 -4.03 4.04 -14.50
CA GLU A 9 -4.31 2.70 -14.97
C GLU A 9 -4.75 1.84 -13.79
N ARG A 10 -5.63 0.86 -14.04
CA ARG A 10 -6.14 -0.05 -13.02
C ARG A 10 -5.73 -1.46 -13.37
N GLU A 11 -5.50 -2.29 -12.35
CA GLU A 11 -5.27 -3.74 -12.52
C GLU A 11 -4.10 -4.05 -13.48
N VAL A 12 -3.02 -3.29 -13.38
CA VAL A 12 -1.85 -3.41 -14.28
C VAL A 12 -1.05 -4.66 -13.91
N SER A 13 -1.01 -5.64 -14.81
CA SER A 13 -0.19 -6.85 -14.65
C SER A 13 1.30 -6.51 -14.64
N ILE A 14 2.04 -7.21 -13.78
CA ILE A 14 3.50 -7.27 -13.79
C ILE A 14 3.85 -8.70 -14.15
N ASP A 15 4.53 -8.85 -15.28
CA ASP A 15 4.94 -10.14 -15.79
C ASP A 15 6.44 -10.36 -15.53
N ASP A 16 6.81 -11.60 -15.27
CA ASP A 16 8.20 -12.03 -15.24
C ASP A 16 8.80 -11.85 -16.65
N PRO A 17 9.92 -11.13 -16.81
CA PRO A 17 10.49 -10.86 -18.13
C PRO A 17 11.08 -12.11 -18.80
N GLU A 18 11.42 -13.15 -18.03
CA GLU A 18 12.00 -14.40 -18.54
C GLU A 18 10.91 -15.42 -18.91
N THR A 19 9.89 -15.58 -18.06
CA THR A 19 8.85 -16.61 -18.27
C THR A 19 7.58 -16.07 -18.94
N GLY A 20 7.32 -14.76 -18.84
CA GLY A 20 6.08 -14.12 -19.27
C GLY A 20 4.88 -14.42 -18.35
N GLU A 21 5.09 -15.06 -17.21
CA GLU A 21 4.03 -15.34 -16.24
C GLU A 21 3.72 -14.09 -15.40
N GLU A 22 2.44 -13.87 -15.09
CA GLU A 22 2.03 -12.78 -14.20
C GLU A 22 2.49 -13.06 -12.76
N ILE A 23 3.43 -12.25 -12.28
CA ILE A 23 3.96 -12.33 -10.92
C ILE A 23 3.27 -11.37 -9.94
N GLY A 24 2.50 -10.41 -10.48
CA GLY A 24 1.73 -9.48 -9.68
C GLY A 24 0.77 -8.63 -10.49
N ARG A 25 -0.09 -7.88 -9.79
CA ARG A 25 -1.08 -7.00 -10.38
C ARG A 25 -1.28 -5.78 -9.50
N ILE A 26 -0.88 -4.62 -10.01
CA ILE A 26 -1.02 -3.35 -9.31
C ILE A 26 -2.48 -2.90 -9.42
N ASP A 27 -3.13 -2.64 -8.27
CA ASP A 27 -4.52 -2.19 -8.23
C ASP A 27 -4.70 -0.84 -8.96
N LEU A 28 -3.84 0.15 -8.67
CA LEU A 28 -3.83 1.45 -9.37
C LEU A 28 -2.39 1.91 -9.66
N CYS A 29 -2.13 2.26 -10.91
CA CYS A 29 -0.82 2.75 -11.35
C CYS A 29 -0.94 4.15 -11.93
N LEU A 30 -0.13 5.09 -11.43
CA LEU A 30 -0.03 6.45 -11.94
C LEU A 30 1.24 6.57 -12.76
N THR A 31 1.10 6.84 -14.05
CA THR A 31 2.23 6.97 -14.99
C THR A 31 2.28 8.37 -15.59
N CYS A 32 3.48 8.84 -15.92
CA CYS A 32 3.67 10.03 -16.75
C CYS A 32 3.70 9.59 -18.22
N ASP A 33 2.92 10.25 -19.09
CA ASP A 33 2.59 9.83 -20.46
C ASP A 33 3.80 9.42 -21.33
N HIS A 34 4.99 9.94 -21.04
CA HIS A 34 6.21 9.68 -21.82
C HIS A 34 7.26 8.83 -21.09
N ARG A 35 6.98 8.34 -19.87
CA ARG A 35 7.92 7.54 -19.06
C ARG A 35 7.14 6.48 -18.29
N SER A 36 6.81 5.37 -18.95
CA SER A 36 6.19 4.20 -18.32
C SER A 36 7.03 3.60 -17.18
N GLU A 37 8.35 3.79 -17.22
CA GLU A 37 9.29 3.33 -16.17
C GLU A 37 9.25 4.19 -14.89
N VAL A 38 8.65 5.38 -14.94
CA VAL A 38 8.47 6.24 -13.76
C VAL A 38 6.99 6.26 -13.40
N TYR A 39 6.64 5.42 -12.43
CA TYR A 39 5.27 5.29 -11.96
C TYR A 39 5.15 5.40 -10.44
N PHE A 40 3.92 5.61 -9.98
CA PHE A 40 3.55 5.49 -8.58
C PHE A 40 2.42 4.47 -8.47
N ALA A 41 2.70 3.35 -7.81
CA ALA A 41 1.74 2.28 -7.63
C ALA A 41 1.01 2.40 -6.28
N PHE A 42 -0.29 2.17 -6.29
CA PHE A 42 -1.10 1.91 -5.11
C PHE A 42 -1.55 0.45 -5.10
N GLU A 43 -1.37 -0.18 -3.95
CA GLU A 43 -2.04 -1.43 -3.59
C GLU A 43 -3.20 -1.12 -2.63
N CYS A 44 -4.32 -1.77 -2.84
CA CYS A 44 -5.58 -1.50 -2.16
C CYS A 44 -6.02 -2.72 -1.35
N LYS A 45 -6.49 -2.49 -0.12
CA LYS A 45 -7.08 -3.56 0.71
C LYS A 45 -8.29 -3.03 1.47
N ARG A 46 -9.24 -3.93 1.74
CA ARG A 46 -10.35 -3.65 2.65
C ARG A 46 -9.88 -3.83 4.09
N LEU A 47 -10.35 -2.96 4.98
CA LEU A 47 -10.12 -3.01 6.41
C LEU A 47 -11.46 -2.98 7.14
N ASN A 48 -11.53 -3.65 8.29
CA ASN A 48 -12.71 -3.66 9.16
C ASN A 48 -14.01 -4.09 8.44
N VAL A 49 -13.95 -5.16 7.65
CA VAL A 49 -15.10 -5.72 6.93
C VAL A 49 -16.14 -6.22 7.93
N ILE A 50 -17.40 -5.80 7.76
CA ILE A 50 -18.53 -6.25 8.56
C ILE A 50 -19.19 -7.43 7.84
N ASP A 51 -19.34 -8.56 8.53
CA ASP A 51 -20.07 -9.72 7.99
C ASP A 51 -21.60 -9.58 8.16
N LYS A 52 -22.35 -10.53 7.58
CA LYS A 52 -23.82 -10.56 7.67
C LYS A 52 -24.39 -10.64 9.09
N ASN A 53 -23.57 -11.01 10.07
CA ASN A 53 -23.94 -11.12 11.48
C ASN A 53 -23.48 -9.90 12.30
N GLY A 54 -22.95 -8.86 11.65
CA GLY A 54 -22.44 -7.65 12.30
C GLY A 54 -21.04 -7.79 12.92
N ARG A 55 -20.34 -8.92 12.71
CA ARG A 55 -18.98 -9.11 13.22
C ARG A 55 -17.98 -8.39 12.33
N THR A 56 -17.02 -7.70 12.93
CA THR A 56 -15.96 -6.99 12.22
C THR A 56 -14.70 -7.84 12.11
N SER A 57 -14.25 -8.10 10.88
CA SER A 57 -12.91 -8.63 10.60
C SER A 57 -11.97 -7.46 10.25
N SER A 58 -10.89 -7.28 11.01
CA SER A 58 -9.99 -6.14 10.83
C SER A 58 -9.27 -6.15 9.48
N LEU A 59 -8.87 -7.33 8.98
CA LEU A 59 -8.03 -7.52 7.79
C LEU A 59 -6.68 -6.77 7.82
N ALA A 60 -6.25 -6.30 8.99
CA ALA A 60 -5.00 -5.56 9.15
C ALA A 60 -3.76 -6.41 8.86
N LYS A 61 -3.81 -7.72 9.13
CA LYS A 61 -2.67 -8.61 8.85
C LYS A 61 -2.49 -8.76 7.35
N GLU A 62 -3.59 -8.96 6.63
CA GLU A 62 -3.63 -9.08 5.17
C GLU A 62 -3.20 -7.78 4.49
N TYR A 63 -3.57 -6.63 5.05
CA TYR A 63 -3.07 -5.33 4.62
C TYR A 63 -1.53 -5.25 4.64
N VAL A 64 -0.92 -5.78 5.70
CA VAL A 64 0.53 -5.79 5.86
C VAL A 64 1.18 -6.88 5.02
N MET A 65 0.80 -8.14 5.24
CA MET A 65 1.52 -9.31 4.71
C MET A 65 1.20 -9.65 3.25
N ASN A 66 0.06 -9.19 2.74
CA ASN A 66 -0.35 -9.43 1.35
C ASN A 66 -0.44 -8.12 0.54
N GLY A 67 -0.19 -6.97 1.18
CA GLY A 67 -0.27 -5.65 0.56
C GLY A 67 1.08 -4.93 0.62
N MET A 68 1.54 -4.54 1.81
CA MET A 68 2.81 -3.81 1.96
C MET A 68 4.01 -4.59 1.41
N THR A 69 4.04 -5.91 1.60
CA THR A 69 5.07 -6.83 1.07
C THR A 69 5.14 -6.88 -0.45
N ARG A 70 4.17 -6.32 -1.18
CA ARG A 70 4.31 -6.14 -2.64
C ARG A 70 5.36 -5.09 -2.99
N PHE A 71 5.60 -4.12 -2.10
CA PHE A 71 6.59 -3.06 -2.28
C PHE A 71 7.92 -3.33 -1.59
N VAL A 72 7.92 -4.12 -0.52
CA VAL A 72 9.07 -4.32 0.36
C VAL A 72 9.21 -5.79 0.75
N GLY A 73 10.32 -6.17 1.39
CA GLY A 73 10.57 -7.56 1.77
C GLY A 73 11.62 -8.22 0.89
N SER A 74 11.71 -9.55 0.94
CA SER A 74 12.78 -10.29 0.25
C SER A 74 12.71 -10.18 -1.27
N GLU A 75 11.50 -10.14 -1.84
CA GLU A 75 11.26 -10.11 -3.29
C GLU A 75 10.17 -9.07 -3.63
N PRO A 76 10.49 -7.76 -3.59
CA PRO A 76 9.52 -6.71 -3.86
C PRO A 76 9.17 -6.68 -5.35
N GLN A 77 7.89 -6.78 -5.67
CA GLN A 77 7.40 -6.88 -7.05
C GLN A 77 7.06 -5.50 -7.64
N TYR A 78 6.57 -4.57 -6.81
CA TYR A 78 5.95 -3.31 -7.28
C TYR A 78 6.86 -2.10 -7.12
N ALA A 79 8.08 -2.31 -6.65
CA ALA A 79 8.99 -1.25 -6.23
C ALA A 79 10.27 -1.17 -7.05
N ILE A 80 10.47 -2.00 -8.08
CA ILE A 80 11.74 -2.07 -8.82
C ILE A 80 12.13 -0.66 -9.33
N GLY A 81 13.26 -0.12 -8.83
CA GLY A 81 13.75 1.23 -9.15
C GLY A 81 13.02 2.41 -8.48
N LEU A 82 11.93 2.16 -7.74
CA LEU A 82 11.14 3.19 -7.08
C LEU A 82 11.55 3.38 -5.61
N LYS A 83 11.38 4.60 -5.10
CA LYS A 83 11.64 4.94 -3.68
C LYS A 83 10.37 5.07 -2.84
N GLN A 84 9.20 5.06 -3.49
CA GLN A 84 7.93 5.36 -2.86
C GLN A 84 6.82 4.55 -3.50
N GLY A 85 5.82 4.19 -2.70
CA GLY A 85 4.60 3.53 -3.14
C GLY A 85 3.43 3.90 -2.24
N GLY A 86 2.23 3.46 -2.59
CA GLY A 86 1.00 3.80 -1.90
C GLY A 86 0.23 2.58 -1.43
N MET A 87 -0.41 2.70 -0.28
CA MET A 87 -1.42 1.76 0.19
C MET A 87 -2.74 2.50 0.43
N ILE A 88 -3.84 1.97 -0.10
CA ILE A 88 -5.18 2.46 0.21
C ILE A 88 -5.92 1.41 1.06
N GLY A 89 -6.30 1.79 2.27
CA GLY A 89 -7.13 1.00 3.16
C GLY A 89 -8.56 1.49 3.12
N TYR A 90 -9.46 0.75 2.46
CA TYR A 90 -10.90 1.02 2.52
C TYR A 90 -11.47 0.55 3.85
N VAL A 91 -11.72 1.48 4.78
CA VAL A 91 -12.20 1.20 6.14
C VAL A 91 -13.72 1.03 6.10
N MET A 92 -14.16 -0.22 6.00
CA MET A 92 -15.54 -0.58 5.67
C MET A 92 -16.56 -0.23 6.74
N ASN A 93 -16.13 -0.08 8.01
CA ASN A 93 -16.99 0.34 9.11
C ASN A 93 -16.82 1.83 9.48
N GLY A 94 -16.06 2.59 8.69
CA GLY A 94 -15.74 4.01 8.93
C GLY A 94 -14.84 4.29 10.15
N LYS A 95 -14.47 3.29 10.96
CA LYS A 95 -13.68 3.47 12.19
C LYS A 95 -12.18 3.55 11.88
N ILE A 96 -11.74 4.70 11.37
CA ILE A 96 -10.37 4.95 10.91
C ILE A 96 -9.32 4.73 12.00
N ASP A 97 -9.49 5.32 13.19
CA ASP A 97 -8.48 5.21 14.27
C ASP A 97 -8.24 3.76 14.70
N GLY A 98 -9.32 2.96 14.73
CA GLY A 98 -9.25 1.53 14.99
C GLY A 98 -8.49 0.78 13.89
N ALA A 99 -8.72 1.12 12.63
CA ALA A 99 -8.00 0.54 11.48
C ALA A 99 -6.49 0.89 11.53
N ILE A 100 -6.15 2.17 11.76
CA ILE A 100 -4.77 2.64 11.88
C ILE A 100 -4.07 1.90 13.03
N THR A 101 -4.72 1.79 14.19
CA THR A 101 -4.17 1.08 15.36
C THR A 101 -3.91 -0.39 15.05
N ALA A 102 -4.87 -1.06 14.42
CA ALA A 102 -4.73 -2.47 14.05
C ALA A 102 -3.61 -2.70 13.03
N VAL A 103 -3.53 -1.88 11.99
CA VAL A 103 -2.44 -1.95 10.99
C VAL A 103 -1.09 -1.64 11.62
N ASN A 104 -0.98 -0.60 12.45
CA ASN A 104 0.26 -0.28 13.15
C ASN A 104 0.74 -1.41 14.06
N LYS A 105 -0.19 -2.12 14.73
CA LYS A 105 0.14 -3.31 15.50
C LYS A 105 0.75 -4.39 14.61
N GLN A 106 0.11 -4.71 13.48
CA GLN A 106 0.60 -5.73 12.55
C GLN A 106 1.95 -5.35 11.94
N ILE A 107 2.18 -4.08 11.60
CA ILE A 107 3.49 -3.59 11.15
C ILE A 107 4.57 -3.85 12.20
N LYS A 108 4.29 -3.54 13.47
CA LYS A 108 5.24 -3.78 14.57
C LYS A 108 5.50 -5.27 14.81
N ASP A 109 4.47 -6.10 14.68
CA ASP A 109 4.59 -7.56 14.82
C ASP A 109 5.41 -8.18 13.68
N HIS A 110 5.34 -7.58 12.47
CA HIS A 110 5.97 -8.08 11.23
C HIS A 110 7.12 -7.20 10.72
N TYR A 111 7.75 -6.41 11.59
CA TYR A 111 8.75 -5.42 11.18
C TYR A 111 9.93 -6.01 10.39
N LYS A 112 10.31 -7.26 10.66
CA LYS A 112 11.40 -7.95 9.96
C LYS A 112 11.03 -8.24 8.50
N ASP A 113 9.83 -8.76 8.29
CA ASP A 113 9.28 -9.07 6.97
C ASP A 113 9.17 -7.79 6.12
N LEU A 114 8.91 -6.66 6.79
CA LEU A 114 8.82 -5.34 6.19
C LEU A 114 10.15 -4.59 6.06
N GLN A 115 11.30 -5.20 6.43
CA GLN A 115 12.61 -4.56 6.42
C GLN A 115 12.64 -3.22 7.19
N MET A 116 11.95 -3.18 8.34
CA MET A 116 11.89 -2.03 9.22
C MET A 116 12.82 -2.23 10.42
N LYS A 117 13.17 -1.12 11.11
CA LYS A 117 13.81 -1.21 12.42
C LYS A 117 12.75 -1.59 13.48
N PRO A 118 13.12 -2.36 14.52
CA PRO A 118 12.19 -2.67 15.61
C PRO A 118 11.67 -1.37 16.24
N SER A 119 10.46 -1.42 16.81
CA SER A 119 9.72 -0.28 17.39
C SER A 119 9.23 0.81 16.43
N LYS A 120 9.65 0.79 15.15
CA LYS A 120 9.09 1.67 14.12
C LYS A 120 7.77 1.10 13.60
N GLY A 121 6.85 1.99 13.22
CA GLY A 121 5.54 1.65 12.69
C GLY A 121 5.03 2.77 11.79
N LEU A 122 3.73 3.03 11.83
CA LEU A 122 3.13 4.18 11.14
C LEU A 122 3.56 5.49 11.80
N ASN A 123 3.99 6.44 10.99
CA ASN A 123 4.31 7.82 11.36
C ASN A 123 3.26 8.77 10.77
N PRO A 124 3.10 9.98 11.30
CA PRO A 124 2.34 11.04 10.64
C PRO A 124 2.83 11.26 9.21
N SER A 125 1.93 11.60 8.28
CA SER A 125 2.36 11.97 6.93
C SER A 125 3.08 13.32 6.96
N SER A 126 4.15 13.42 6.18
CA SER A 126 4.90 14.66 5.98
C SER A 126 4.23 15.62 4.97
N ARG A 127 3.16 15.17 4.28
CA ARG A 127 2.60 15.86 3.10
C ARG A 127 1.10 16.12 3.17
N LEU A 128 0.35 15.30 3.90
CA LEU A 128 -1.11 15.28 3.88
C LEU A 128 -1.71 15.35 5.28
N PRO A 129 -3.02 15.67 5.42
CA PRO A 129 -3.69 15.76 6.70
C PRO A 129 -3.53 14.49 7.55
N GLU A 130 -3.20 14.68 8.82
CA GLU A 130 -2.85 13.61 9.76
C GLU A 130 -4.01 12.69 10.13
N ASN A 131 -5.27 13.01 9.81
CA ASN A 131 -6.39 12.17 10.23
C ASN A 131 -6.58 10.91 9.37
N LEU A 132 -6.25 10.96 8.08
CA LEU A 132 -6.45 9.84 7.15
C LEU A 132 -5.16 9.24 6.61
N THR A 133 -4.03 9.91 6.81
CA THR A 133 -2.77 9.54 6.14
C THR A 133 -1.65 9.20 7.11
N ARG A 134 -0.85 8.21 6.75
CA ARG A 134 0.34 7.78 7.52
C ARG A 134 1.47 7.43 6.57
N GLU A 135 2.68 7.36 7.09
CA GLU A 135 3.87 6.91 6.37
C GLU A 135 4.60 5.80 7.13
N SER A 136 5.11 4.80 6.42
CA SER A 136 6.08 3.84 6.96
C SER A 136 7.38 3.89 6.16
N LEU A 137 8.50 3.81 6.87
CA LEU A 137 9.85 3.84 6.31
C LEU A 137 10.49 2.45 6.39
N HIS A 138 10.97 1.98 5.25
CA HIS A 138 11.54 0.65 5.05
C HIS A 138 12.99 0.78 4.55
N HIS A 139 13.86 -0.14 4.96
CA HIS A 139 15.29 -0.14 4.63
C HIS A 139 15.59 -1.37 3.76
N LEU A 140 15.38 -1.23 2.46
CA LEU A 140 15.72 -2.25 1.48
C LEU A 140 17.26 -2.32 1.34
N PRO A 141 17.82 -3.43 0.82
CA PRO A 141 19.27 -3.60 0.71
C PRO A 141 20.01 -2.46 0.00
N ASP A 142 19.39 -1.82 -0.98
CA ASP A 142 19.99 -0.81 -1.84
C ASP A 142 19.45 0.62 -1.60
N ARG A 143 18.35 0.78 -0.86
CA ARG A 143 17.71 2.09 -0.66
C ARG A 143 16.71 2.12 0.49
N GLU A 144 16.34 3.33 0.91
CA GLU A 144 15.14 3.53 1.70
C GLU A 144 13.89 3.56 0.80
N PHE A 145 12.78 3.05 1.32
CA PHE A 145 11.49 3.07 0.64
C PHE A 145 10.39 3.57 1.58
N THR A 146 9.56 4.50 1.11
CA THR A 146 8.43 5.03 1.87
C THR A 146 7.11 4.52 1.30
N ILE A 147 6.30 3.89 2.14
CA ILE A 147 4.90 3.60 1.79
C ILE A 147 4.02 4.70 2.37
N HIS A 148 3.24 5.34 1.50
CA HIS A 148 2.21 6.32 1.85
C HIS A 148 0.88 5.60 2.04
N HIS A 149 0.33 5.66 3.24
CA HIS A 149 -0.95 5.01 3.57
C HIS A 149 -2.08 6.02 3.59
N VAL A 150 -3.17 5.69 2.91
CA VAL A 150 -4.43 6.45 2.97
C VAL A 150 -5.53 5.54 3.50
N PHE A 151 -6.12 5.91 4.64
CA PHE A 151 -7.23 5.19 5.27
C PHE A 151 -8.55 5.88 4.90
N LEU A 152 -9.25 5.34 3.91
CA LEU A 152 -10.47 5.93 3.37
C LEU A 152 -11.70 5.34 4.09
N PRO A 153 -12.50 6.13 4.81
CA PRO A 153 -13.74 5.64 5.39
C PRO A 153 -14.76 5.36 4.29
N VAL A 154 -15.37 4.17 4.33
CA VAL A 154 -16.52 3.87 3.47
C VAL A 154 -17.78 4.22 4.24
N SER A 155 -18.46 5.27 3.78
CA SER A 155 -19.82 5.58 4.23
C SER A 155 -20.78 4.64 3.50
N THR A 156 -21.61 3.90 4.24
CA THR A 156 -22.87 3.41 3.67
C THR A 156 -23.72 4.63 3.32
N ILE A 157 -23.92 4.85 2.02
CA ILE A 157 -24.94 5.75 1.47
C ILE A 157 -26.32 5.15 1.78
#